data_AF-A0A9X1SY55-F1
#
_entry.id   AF-A0A9X1SY55-F1
#
_cell.length_a   1.000
_cell.length_b   1.000
_cell.length_c   1.000
_cell.angle_alpha   90.00
_cell.angle_beta   90.00
_cell.angle_gamma   90.00
#
_symmetry.space_group_name_H-M   'P 1'
#
loop_
_entity.id
_entity.type
_entity.pdbx_description
1 polymer ?
#
loop_
_entity_poly.entity_id
_entity_poly.type
_entity_poly.pdbx_seq_one_letter_code
_entity_poly.pdbx_strand_id
1 'polypeptide(L)'
;MLIEALAAVDGLLDAWAAELQGLRERGAFRPTGVRGAYRNLLPAALLREAAASVYAESAHRIGLLDLDRSLPVGELARLKERVEGWTAEDRSASDVIASFGEPSIWTGSRNPLHSRNISYAADQASAGFVCFHLWNTPDENRPEPVLLAVRNRSGPFSEAFSFTPEGMRQKNALVAPTVPSPGKVS
;
A
#
# COMPACT_ATOMS: atom_id res chain seq x y z
N MET A 1 -3.27 9.99 18.28
CA MET A 1 -2.26 9.42 17.33
C MET A 1 -1.50 10.58 16.64
N LEU A 2 -0.30 10.43 16.07
CA LEU A 2 0.46 11.59 15.51
C LEU A 2 -0.35 12.41 14.49
N ILE A 3 -1.01 11.75 13.54
CA ILE A 3 -1.81 12.43 12.49
C ILE A 3 -2.99 13.19 13.09
N GLU A 4 -3.63 12.66 14.11
CA GLU A 4 -4.71 13.33 14.83
C GLU A 4 -4.20 14.58 15.57
N ALA A 5 -3.00 14.53 16.14
CA ALA A 5 -2.39 15.70 16.77
C ALA A 5 -2.06 16.77 15.73
N LEU A 6 -1.54 16.39 14.55
CA LEU A 6 -1.32 17.33 13.44
C LEU A 6 -2.63 17.93 12.93
N ALA A 7 -3.68 17.10 12.76
CA ALA A 7 -5.01 17.56 12.41
C ALA A 7 -5.59 18.53 13.45
N ALA A 8 -5.32 18.33 14.74
CA ALA A 8 -5.71 19.27 15.79
C ALA A 8 -5.02 20.63 15.67
N VAL A 9 -3.72 20.63 15.39
CA VAL A 9 -2.94 21.86 15.20
C VAL A 9 -3.47 22.66 14.01
N ASP A 10 -3.85 22.00 12.93
CA ASP A 10 -4.29 22.65 11.68
C ASP A 10 -5.81 22.86 11.59
N GLY A 11 -6.57 22.54 12.65
CA GLY A 11 -8.03 22.72 12.68
C GLY A 11 -8.81 21.72 11.80
N LEU A 12 -8.22 20.57 11.50
CA LEU A 12 -8.72 19.53 10.59
C LEU A 12 -9.28 18.30 11.32
N LEU A 13 -9.60 18.39 12.61
CA LEU A 13 -10.09 17.24 13.40
C LEU A 13 -11.37 16.62 12.83
N ASP A 14 -12.33 17.44 12.40
CA ASP A 14 -13.58 16.94 11.83
C ASP A 14 -13.34 16.23 10.50
N ALA A 15 -12.44 16.78 9.66
CA ALA A 15 -12.03 16.15 8.40
C ALA A 15 -11.31 14.81 8.65
N TRP A 16 -10.43 14.76 9.65
CA TRP A 16 -9.76 13.53 10.06
C TRP A 16 -10.73 12.48 10.61
N ALA A 17 -11.70 12.89 11.44
CA ALA A 17 -12.73 12.00 11.97
C ALA A 17 -13.60 11.41 10.85
N ALA A 18 -14.00 12.24 9.87
CA ALA A 18 -14.75 11.80 8.69
C ALA A 18 -13.94 10.81 7.83
N GLU A 19 -12.66 11.06 7.60
CA GLU A 19 -11.79 10.14 6.84
C GLU A 19 -11.59 8.81 7.57
N LEU A 20 -11.38 8.82 8.89
CA LEU A 20 -11.33 7.58 9.70
C LEU A 20 -12.63 6.79 9.64
N GLN A 21 -13.77 7.48 9.67
CA GLN A 21 -15.08 6.83 9.53
C GLN A 21 -15.23 6.19 8.14
N GLY A 22 -14.85 6.90 7.07
CA GLY A 22 -14.83 6.35 5.73
C GLY A 22 -13.90 5.14 5.57
N LEU A 23 -12.75 5.12 6.25
CA LEU A 23 -11.88 3.93 6.28
C LEU A 23 -12.55 2.73 6.97
N ARG A 24 -13.31 2.95 8.04
CA ARG A 24 -14.06 1.87 8.72
C ARG A 24 -15.16 1.30 7.83
N GLU A 25 -15.94 2.16 7.19
CA GLU A 25 -17.04 1.78 6.30
C GLU A 25 -16.55 0.92 5.13
N ARG A 26 -15.38 1.25 4.57
CA ARG A 26 -14.76 0.47 3.49
C ARG A 26 -14.00 -0.76 3.99
N GLY A 27 -13.93 -0.99 5.31
CA GLY A 27 -13.22 -2.11 5.92
C GLY A 27 -11.69 -1.97 5.95
N ALA A 28 -11.16 -0.78 5.66
CA ALA A 28 -9.74 -0.42 5.68
C ALA A 28 -9.21 -0.12 7.09
N PHE A 29 -10.09 0.04 8.08
CA PHE A 29 -9.74 0.22 9.49
C PHE A 29 -10.48 -0.81 10.35
N ARG A 30 -9.72 -1.70 11.00
CA ARG A 30 -10.23 -2.76 11.90
C ARG A 30 -9.93 -2.40 13.37
N PRO A 31 -10.40 -3.18 14.37
CA PRO A 31 -10.03 -2.92 15.78
C PRO A 31 -8.52 -2.86 16.03
N THR A 32 -7.72 -3.58 15.23
CA THR A 32 -6.25 -3.52 15.22
C THR A 32 -5.68 -2.45 14.28
N GLY A 33 -6.47 -1.44 13.95
CA GLY A 33 -6.13 -0.36 13.02
C GLY A 33 -6.08 -0.80 11.55
N VAL A 34 -5.39 0.00 10.73
CA VAL A 34 -5.19 -0.28 9.30
C VAL A 34 -4.39 -1.57 9.08
N ARG A 35 -3.41 -1.86 9.96
CA ARG A 35 -2.61 -3.11 9.87
C ARG A 35 -3.50 -4.35 9.86
N GLY A 36 -4.57 -4.34 10.65
CA GLY A 36 -5.56 -5.40 10.70
C GLY A 36 -6.29 -5.65 9.38
N ALA A 37 -6.48 -4.62 8.56
CA ALA A 37 -7.14 -4.74 7.26
C ALA A 37 -6.27 -5.46 6.22
N TYR A 38 -4.94 -5.39 6.37
CA TYR A 38 -3.98 -6.03 5.45
C TYR A 38 -3.60 -7.47 5.83
N ARG A 39 -3.96 -7.96 7.02
CA ARG A 39 -3.41 -9.21 7.61
C ARG A 39 -3.55 -10.47 6.73
N ASN A 40 -4.57 -10.52 5.87
CA ASN A 40 -4.85 -11.64 4.97
C ASN A 40 -4.49 -11.32 3.50
N LEU A 41 -3.83 -10.19 3.26
CA LEU A 41 -3.51 -9.68 1.92
C LEU A 41 -2.01 -9.62 1.68
N LEU A 42 -1.21 -9.25 2.70
CA LEU A 42 0.22 -9.01 2.58
C LEU A 42 1.00 -9.70 3.72
N PRO A 43 2.28 -10.07 3.49
CA PRO A 43 3.15 -10.61 4.52
C PRO A 43 3.21 -9.74 5.77
N ALA A 44 3.31 -10.37 6.95
CA ALA A 44 3.34 -9.68 8.25
C ALA A 44 4.42 -8.59 8.33
N ALA A 45 5.58 -8.86 7.72
CA ALA A 45 6.72 -7.95 7.65
C ALA A 45 6.45 -6.67 6.85
N LEU A 46 5.44 -6.65 5.98
CA LEU A 46 5.08 -5.49 5.15
C LEU A 46 3.93 -4.66 5.76
N LEU A 47 3.24 -5.17 6.79
CA LEU A 47 2.01 -4.53 7.30
C LEU A 47 2.24 -3.13 7.85
N ARG A 48 3.43 -2.83 8.38
CA ARG A 48 3.75 -1.50 8.91
C ARG A 48 3.80 -0.48 7.79
N GLU A 49 4.56 -0.77 6.74
CA GLU A 49 4.71 0.08 5.57
C GLU A 49 3.37 0.18 4.83
N ALA A 50 2.66 -0.95 4.63
CA ALA A 50 1.34 -0.94 3.99
C ALA A 50 0.30 -0.09 4.74
N ALA A 51 0.34 -0.09 6.08
CA ALA A 51 -0.51 0.80 6.87
C ALA A 51 -0.11 2.27 6.71
N ALA A 52 1.19 2.57 6.64
CA ALA A 52 1.68 3.92 6.42
C ALA A 52 1.18 4.50 5.08
N SER A 53 1.01 3.70 4.03
CA SER A 53 0.49 4.21 2.75
C SER A 53 -0.98 4.61 2.79
N VAL A 54 -1.81 3.96 3.61
CA VAL A 54 -3.21 4.38 3.82
C VAL A 54 -3.25 5.67 4.60
N TYR A 55 -2.41 5.80 5.63
CA TYR A 55 -2.32 7.03 6.40
C TYR A 55 -1.76 8.20 5.57
N ALA A 56 -0.81 7.94 4.67
CA ALA A 56 -0.31 8.95 3.73
C ALA A 56 -1.42 9.41 2.77
N GLU A 57 -2.19 8.47 2.21
CA GLU A 57 -3.35 8.82 1.38
C GLU A 57 -4.38 9.65 2.16
N SER A 58 -4.72 9.24 3.39
CA SER A 58 -5.68 9.99 4.22
C SER A 58 -5.15 11.38 4.57
N ALA A 59 -3.86 11.52 4.90
CA ALA A 59 -3.24 12.83 5.15
C ALA A 59 -3.27 13.72 3.90
N HIS A 60 -2.96 13.16 2.72
CA HIS A 60 -3.09 13.86 1.44
C HIS A 60 -4.52 14.35 1.20
N ARG A 61 -5.51 13.49 1.47
CA ARG A 61 -6.93 13.82 1.26
C ARG A 61 -7.44 14.98 2.11
N ILE A 62 -6.89 15.15 3.30
CA ILE A 62 -7.27 16.24 4.21
C ILE A 62 -6.31 17.42 4.16
N GLY A 63 -5.32 17.41 3.27
CA GLY A 63 -4.37 18.52 3.09
C GLY A 63 -3.23 18.58 4.12
N LEU A 64 -2.95 17.48 4.83
CA LEU A 64 -1.85 17.38 5.81
C LEU A 64 -0.54 16.83 5.21
N LEU A 65 -0.50 16.56 3.92
CA LEU A 65 0.66 15.97 3.25
C LEU A 65 0.88 16.61 1.89
N ASP A 66 2.05 17.21 1.71
CA ASP A 66 2.54 17.64 0.40
C ASP A 66 3.20 16.47 -0.34
N LEU A 67 2.99 16.40 -1.66
CA LEU A 67 3.59 15.39 -2.52
C LEU A 67 5.01 15.82 -2.94
N ASP A 68 5.97 14.90 -2.98
CA ASP A 68 7.30 15.16 -3.56
C ASP A 68 7.19 15.46 -5.08
N ARG A 69 6.24 14.78 -5.73
CA ARG A 69 5.87 14.98 -7.14
C ARG A 69 4.37 14.80 -7.31
N SER A 70 3.72 15.77 -7.95
CA SER A 70 2.32 15.62 -8.33
C SER A 70 2.16 15.13 -9.76
N LEU A 71 1.22 14.20 -9.96
CA LEU A 71 0.79 13.83 -11.30
C LEU A 71 -0.39 14.71 -11.76
N PRO A 72 -0.42 15.14 -13.03
CA PRO A 72 -1.66 15.60 -13.64
C PRO A 72 -2.76 14.53 -13.49
N VAL A 73 -4.01 14.95 -13.25
CA VAL A 73 -5.14 14.03 -13.06
C VAL A 73 -5.29 13.02 -14.21
N GLY A 74 -5.07 13.47 -15.45
CA GLY A 74 -5.11 12.59 -16.63
C GLY A 74 -3.97 11.56 -16.66
N GLU A 75 -2.79 11.88 -16.12
CA GLU A 75 -1.68 10.93 -16.00
C GLU A 75 -1.98 9.88 -14.93
N LEU A 76 -2.54 10.29 -13.79
CA LEU A 76 -2.97 9.36 -12.74
C LEU A 76 -4.08 8.41 -13.24
N ALA A 77 -5.05 8.90 -14.02
CA ALA A 77 -6.09 8.07 -14.62
C ALA A 77 -5.50 7.01 -15.56
N ARG A 78 -4.59 7.40 -16.47
CA ARG A 78 -3.88 6.47 -17.36
C ARG A 78 -3.03 5.46 -16.60
N LEU A 79 -2.41 5.88 -15.50
CA LEU A 79 -1.66 4.98 -14.62
C LEU A 79 -2.60 3.91 -14.03
N LYS A 80 -3.76 4.30 -13.50
CA LYS A 80 -4.76 3.37 -12.95
C LYS A 80 -5.21 2.34 -13.98
N GLU A 81 -5.49 2.76 -15.21
CA GLU A 81 -5.86 1.87 -16.33
C GLU A 81 -4.73 0.90 -16.69
N ARG A 82 -3.49 1.38 -16.79
CA ARG A 82 -2.34 0.54 -17.14
C ARG A 82 -2.04 -0.53 -16.09
N VAL A 83 -2.24 -0.22 -14.80
CA VAL A 83 -1.88 -1.12 -13.70
C VAL A 83 -2.57 -2.48 -13.81
N GLU A 84 -3.83 -2.55 -14.26
CA GLU A 84 -4.61 -3.79 -14.25
C GLU A 84 -3.98 -4.88 -15.14
N GLY A 85 -3.57 -4.54 -16.36
CA GLY A 85 -2.82 -5.46 -17.22
C GLY A 85 -1.35 -5.60 -16.81
N TRP A 86 -0.76 -4.55 -16.25
CA TRP A 86 0.66 -4.55 -15.90
C TRP A 86 1.01 -5.49 -14.74
N THR A 87 0.06 -5.74 -13.83
CA THR A 87 0.19 -6.72 -12.74
C THR A 87 0.07 -8.18 -13.16
N ALA A 88 -0.12 -8.49 -14.46
CA ALA A 88 -0.18 -9.87 -14.93
C ALA A 88 1.16 -10.62 -14.83
N GLU A 89 2.27 -9.90 -14.68
CA GLU A 89 3.62 -10.43 -14.54
C GLU A 89 4.23 -9.97 -13.21
N ASP A 90 5.24 -10.70 -12.73
CA ASP A 90 6.05 -10.26 -11.60
C ASP A 90 6.91 -9.05 -12.02
N ARG A 91 7.01 -8.07 -11.13
CA ARG A 91 7.68 -6.78 -11.37
C ARG A 91 8.56 -6.42 -10.20
N SER A 92 9.62 -5.68 -10.46
CA SER A 92 10.50 -5.14 -9.42
C SER A 92 10.20 -3.67 -9.09
N ALA A 93 10.86 -3.14 -8.05
CA ALA A 93 10.82 -1.72 -7.75
C ALA A 93 11.36 -0.87 -8.93
N SER A 94 12.44 -1.31 -9.57
CA SER A 94 13.00 -0.66 -10.75
C SER A 94 12.04 -0.67 -11.94
N ASP A 95 11.30 -1.77 -12.16
CA ASP A 95 10.29 -1.82 -13.22
C ASP A 95 9.18 -0.78 -13.02
N VAL A 96 8.74 -0.57 -11.77
CA VAL A 96 7.73 0.45 -11.42
C VAL A 96 8.25 1.84 -11.79
N ILE A 97 9.46 2.18 -11.36
CA ILE A 97 10.05 3.51 -11.58
C ILE A 97 10.32 3.72 -13.08
N ALA A 98 10.86 2.72 -13.77
CA ALA A 98 11.10 2.79 -15.21
C ALA A 98 9.79 2.97 -16.01
N SER A 99 8.69 2.38 -15.53
CA SER A 99 7.40 2.40 -16.23
C SER A 99 6.55 3.64 -15.94
N PHE A 100 6.64 4.20 -14.73
CA PHE A 100 5.74 5.25 -14.24
C PHE A 100 6.48 6.53 -13.77
N GLY A 101 7.81 6.52 -13.84
CA GLY A 101 8.67 7.61 -13.40
C GLY A 101 8.79 7.71 -11.88
N GLU A 102 9.41 8.81 -11.43
CA GLU A 102 9.56 9.12 -10.01
C GLU A 102 8.21 9.17 -9.28
N PRO A 103 8.10 8.60 -8.08
CA PRO A 103 6.83 8.57 -7.36
C PRO A 103 6.52 9.88 -6.65
N SER A 104 5.24 10.04 -6.32
CA SER A 104 4.74 11.16 -5.53
C SER A 104 5.18 11.09 -4.08
N ILE A 105 5.20 9.88 -3.50
CA ILE A 105 5.59 9.66 -2.10
C ILE A 105 6.28 8.29 -1.98
N TRP A 106 7.34 8.26 -1.17
CA TRP A 106 7.95 7.05 -0.65
C TRP A 106 7.47 6.77 0.78
N THR A 107 6.97 5.56 1.04
CA THR A 107 6.64 5.11 2.41
C THR A 107 7.46 3.89 2.79
N GLY A 108 8.24 4.00 3.88
CA GLY A 108 9.18 2.96 4.32
C GLY A 108 10.64 3.34 4.06
N SER A 109 11.51 2.33 3.93
CA SER A 109 12.95 2.55 3.77
C SER A 109 13.29 2.98 2.34
N ARG A 110 14.24 3.92 2.20
CA ARG A 110 14.87 4.25 0.91
C ARG A 110 15.98 3.28 0.51
N ASN A 111 16.45 2.43 1.42
CA ASN A 111 17.48 1.44 1.11
C ASN A 111 16.92 0.41 0.11
N PRO A 112 17.59 0.21 -1.06
CA PRO A 112 17.13 -0.63 -2.15
C PRO A 112 16.84 -2.07 -1.77
N LEU A 113 17.39 -2.59 -0.67
CA LEU A 113 17.20 -3.98 -0.25
C LEU A 113 15.94 -4.23 0.57
N HIS A 114 15.27 -3.18 1.05
CA HIS A 114 14.13 -3.31 1.97
C HIS A 114 12.79 -3.09 1.28
N SER A 115 11.80 -3.83 1.80
CA SER A 115 10.38 -3.62 1.56
C SER A 115 9.97 -2.16 1.74
N ARG A 116 9.05 -1.69 0.90
CA ARG A 116 8.54 -0.31 0.91
C ARG A 116 7.24 -0.22 0.14
N ASN A 117 6.60 0.94 0.17
CA ASN A 117 5.63 1.28 -0.85
C ASN A 117 6.05 2.52 -1.62
N ILE A 118 5.67 2.51 -2.89
CA ILE A 118 5.83 3.59 -3.84
C ILE A 118 4.42 4.06 -4.19
N SER A 119 4.15 5.36 -4.11
CA SER A 119 2.80 5.89 -4.34
C SER A 119 2.78 7.03 -5.35
N TYR A 120 1.72 7.07 -6.15
CA TYR A 120 1.45 8.10 -7.14
C TYR A 120 0.09 8.73 -6.84
N ALA A 121 0.07 10.05 -6.83
CA ALA A 121 -1.11 10.85 -6.54
C ALA A 121 -1.10 12.14 -7.38
N ALA A 122 -2.27 12.73 -7.53
CA ALA A 122 -2.43 14.07 -8.09
C ALA A 122 -2.69 15.08 -6.98
N ASP A 123 -2.40 16.36 -7.24
CA ASP A 123 -2.65 17.48 -6.30
C ASP A 123 -4.13 17.53 -5.92
N GLN A 124 -5.00 17.25 -6.88
CA GLN A 124 -6.41 17.06 -6.58
C GLN A 124 -6.59 15.76 -5.80
N ALA A 125 -6.67 15.86 -4.47
CA ALA A 125 -6.90 14.75 -3.55
C ALA A 125 -8.03 13.79 -3.98
N SER A 126 -9.12 14.34 -4.54
CA SER A 126 -10.26 13.54 -5.00
C SER A 126 -9.97 12.68 -6.24
N ALA A 127 -8.89 12.93 -6.97
CA ALA A 127 -8.46 12.11 -8.11
C ALA A 127 -7.97 10.72 -7.66
N GLY A 128 -7.72 10.54 -6.37
CA GLY A 128 -7.37 9.28 -5.73
C GLY A 128 -5.87 9.02 -5.68
N PHE A 129 -5.53 7.75 -5.42
CA PHE A 129 -4.19 7.35 -5.02
C PHE A 129 -3.87 5.98 -5.62
N VAL A 130 -2.63 5.76 -6.05
CA VAL A 130 -2.15 4.43 -6.46
C VAL A 130 -0.93 4.07 -5.63
N CYS A 131 -1.00 2.95 -4.92
CA CYS A 131 0.06 2.49 -4.04
C CYS A 131 0.57 1.10 -4.48
N PHE A 132 1.86 1.01 -4.77
CA PHE A 132 2.58 -0.22 -5.09
C PHE A 132 3.23 -0.79 -3.83
N HIS A 133 2.82 -1.99 -3.43
CA HIS A 133 3.31 -2.70 -2.25
C HIS A 133 4.47 -3.61 -2.63
N LEU A 134 5.69 -3.23 -2.25
CA LEU A 134 6.93 -3.91 -2.65
C LEU A 134 7.54 -4.63 -1.45
N TRP A 135 7.92 -5.88 -1.66
CA TRP A 135 8.42 -6.76 -0.62
C TRP A 135 9.72 -7.43 -1.02
N ASN A 136 10.60 -7.61 -0.04
CA ASN A 136 11.79 -8.45 -0.17
C ASN A 136 11.94 -9.34 1.05
N THR A 137 12.47 -10.56 0.85
CA THR A 137 12.99 -11.41 1.91
C THR A 137 14.51 -11.29 1.94
N PRO A 138 15.12 -11.00 3.10
CA PRO A 138 16.58 -10.92 3.20
C PRO A 138 17.31 -12.20 2.75
N ASP A 139 16.64 -13.35 2.86
CA ASP A 139 17.23 -14.67 2.61
C ASP A 139 17.27 -15.09 1.13
N GLU A 140 16.62 -14.36 0.21
CA GLU A 140 16.45 -14.81 -1.18
C GLU A 140 17.47 -14.27 -2.19
N ASN A 141 18.57 -13.62 -1.76
CA ASN A 141 19.56 -13.00 -2.67
C ASN A 141 18.95 -12.07 -3.74
N ARG A 142 17.72 -11.56 -3.52
CA ARG A 142 17.08 -10.67 -4.48
C ARG A 142 17.73 -9.29 -4.41
N PRO A 143 18.20 -8.74 -5.54
CA PRO A 143 18.87 -7.44 -5.56
C PRO A 143 17.90 -6.27 -5.25
N GLU A 144 16.59 -6.47 -5.42
CA GLU A 144 15.57 -5.48 -5.12
C GLU A 144 14.21 -6.11 -4.76
N PRO A 145 13.33 -5.37 -4.03
CA PRO A 145 11.97 -5.76 -3.74
C PRO A 145 11.13 -6.02 -5.00
N VAL A 146 10.26 -7.02 -4.89
CA VAL A 146 9.26 -7.36 -5.90
C VAL A 146 7.89 -6.81 -5.53
N LEU A 147 7.12 -6.46 -6.54
CA LEU A 147 5.76 -5.98 -6.40
C LEU A 147 4.85 -7.15 -6.05
N LEU A 148 4.14 -7.04 -4.93
CA LEU A 148 3.11 -8.01 -4.54
C LEU A 148 1.72 -7.54 -4.98
N ALA A 149 1.39 -6.28 -4.71
CA ALA A 149 0.05 -5.77 -4.98
C ALA A 149 0.07 -4.28 -5.31
N VAL A 150 -0.91 -3.86 -6.11
CA VAL A 150 -1.20 -2.44 -6.34
C VAL A 150 -2.59 -2.14 -5.80
N ARG A 151 -2.68 -1.15 -4.92
CA ARG A 151 -3.94 -0.62 -4.41
C ARG A 151 -4.33 0.60 -5.22
N ASN A 152 -5.37 0.48 -6.04
CA ASN A 152 -5.78 1.54 -6.98
C ASN A 152 -7.30 1.67 -7.19
N ARG A 153 -8.12 0.69 -6.76
CA ARG A 153 -9.56 0.69 -6.98
C ARG A 153 -10.30 1.32 -5.81
N SER A 154 -11.43 1.94 -6.11
CA SER A 154 -12.41 2.40 -5.13
C SER A 154 -13.29 1.23 -4.67
N GLY A 155 -13.92 1.35 -3.49
CA GLY A 155 -14.87 0.35 -2.98
C GLY A 155 -14.39 -0.36 -1.71
N PRO A 156 -14.84 -1.60 -1.46
CA PRO A 156 -14.40 -2.41 -0.32
C PRO A 156 -12.89 -2.61 -0.34
N PHE A 157 -12.25 -2.49 0.82
CA PHE A 157 -10.78 -2.54 0.91
C PHE A 157 -10.20 -3.85 0.37
N SER A 158 -10.84 -4.99 0.63
CA SER A 158 -10.39 -6.30 0.13
C SER A 158 -10.38 -6.43 -1.39
N GLU A 159 -11.15 -5.59 -2.09
CA GLU A 159 -11.30 -5.59 -3.55
C GLU A 159 -10.49 -4.46 -4.21
N ALA A 160 -9.83 -3.62 -3.41
CA ALA A 160 -9.08 -2.45 -3.89
C ALA A 160 -7.74 -2.80 -4.59
N PHE A 161 -7.41 -4.09 -4.69
CA PHE A 161 -6.07 -4.58 -5.01
C PHE A 161 -6.01 -5.38 -6.31
N SER A 162 -4.98 -5.12 -7.11
CA SER A 162 -4.50 -6.02 -8.16
C SER A 162 -3.22 -6.69 -7.67
N PHE A 163 -3.14 -8.02 -7.77
CA PHE A 163 -1.98 -8.79 -7.31
C PHE A 163 -1.17 -9.27 -8.51
N THR A 164 0.16 -9.29 -8.34
CA THR A 164 1.07 -10.03 -9.24
C THR A 164 0.99 -11.53 -8.96
N PRO A 165 1.54 -12.39 -9.83
CA PRO A 165 1.70 -13.82 -9.53
C PRO A 165 2.39 -14.09 -8.19
N GLU A 166 3.50 -13.40 -7.89
CA GLU A 166 4.20 -13.48 -6.60
C GLU A 166 3.32 -12.98 -5.46
N GLY A 167 2.61 -11.86 -5.65
CA GLY A 167 1.64 -11.38 -4.67
C GLY A 167 0.57 -12.40 -4.32
N MET A 168 0.04 -13.11 -5.32
CA MET A 168 -0.93 -14.18 -5.10
C MET A 168 -0.31 -15.38 -4.38
N ARG A 169 0.93 -15.77 -4.71
CA ARG A 169 1.65 -16.83 -3.97
C ARG A 169 1.76 -16.48 -2.50
N GLN A 170 2.21 -15.26 -2.19
CA GLN A 170 2.35 -14.79 -0.80
C GLN A 170 1.00 -14.72 -0.09
N LYS A 171 -0.02 -14.16 -0.72
CA LYS A 171 -1.37 -14.08 -0.17
C LYS A 171 -1.93 -15.47 0.17
N ASN A 172 -1.78 -16.44 -0.72
CA ASN A 172 -2.25 -17.81 -0.51
C ASN A 172 -1.49 -18.51 0.62
N ALA A 173 -0.19 -18.26 0.75
CA ALA A 173 0.62 -18.78 1.85
C ALA A 173 0.18 -18.29 3.24
N LEU A 174 -0.47 -17.11 3.34
CA LEU A 174 -1.04 -16.60 4.59
C LEU A 174 -2.29 -17.34 5.05
N VAL A 175 -3.04 -17.93 4.11
CA VAL A 175 -4.33 -18.59 4.36
C VAL A 175 -4.18 -20.11 4.45
N ALA A 176 -3.07 -20.67 3.95
CA ALA A 176 -2.80 -22.09 4.06
C ALA A 176 -2.73 -22.52 5.54
N PRO A 177 -3.42 -23.60 5.95
CA PRO A 177 -3.28 -24.12 7.30
C PRO A 177 -1.84 -24.57 7.51
N THR A 178 -1.19 -24.06 8.56
CA THR A 178 0.12 -24.52 8.99
C THR A 178 -0.01 -26.00 9.35
N VAL A 179 0.44 -26.90 8.47
CA VAL A 179 0.53 -28.32 8.79
C VAL A 179 1.56 -28.42 9.93
N PRO A 180 1.18 -28.93 11.12
CA PRO A 180 2.16 -29.12 12.19
C PRO A 180 3.22 -30.09 11.68
N SER A 181 4.50 -29.72 11.79
CA SER A 181 5.58 -30.68 11.58
C SER A 181 5.33 -31.92 12.44
N PRO A 182 5.45 -33.15 11.90
CA PRO A 182 5.31 -34.35 12.70
C PRO A 182 6.36 -34.29 13.81
N GLY A 183 5.87 -34.17 15.04
CA GLY A 183 6.69 -34.12 16.23
C GLY A 183 7.63 -35.32 16.24
N LYS A 184 8.92 -35.06 16.47
CA LYS A 184 9.86 -36.12 16.83
C LYS A 184 9.35 -36.74 18.13
N VAL A 185 8.88 -37.98 18.03
CA VAL A 185 8.62 -38.84 19.18
C VAL A 185 9.99 -39.13 19.79
N SER A 186 10.26 -38.51 20.93
CA SER A 186 11.37 -38.86 21.84
C SER A 186 10.94 -40.00 22.75
#